data_AF-A0A5Y1Y7A4-F1
#
_entry.id   AF-A0A5Y1Y7A4-F1
#
_cell.length_a   1.000
_cell.length_b   1.000
_cell.length_c   1.000
_cell.angle_alpha   90.00
_cell.angle_beta   90.00
_cell.angle_gamma   90.00
#
_symmetry.space_group_name_H-M   'P 1'
#
loop_
_entity.id
_entity.type
_entity.pdbx_description
1 polymer ?
#
loop_
_entity_poly.entity_id
_entity_poly.type
_entity_poly.pdbx_seq_one_letter_code
_entity_poly.pdbx_strand_id
1 'polypeptide(L)'
;MSAPLLIARTPETELFLLPEMANRHGLITGATGTGKTVTLQKVAESLSGIGVPVFMADVKGDLTGVAQEGLASEKLLARLKNIGVSDWQPHASPVTLWDIFGEKGHPLRATVSDLGPLLLARLLNLNEVQSGVLNIIFRIADDQGLLLLDFKDLRAITQYIGDNAKSFQNQYGNISSASVGAIQRGLLTLEQQGAAHFFGEPMLDIYDWMRTDASGKGIINILSAEKLYQMPKLYAASLLWMLSELYE
;
A
#
# COMPACT_ATOMS: atom_id res chain seq x y z
N MET A 1 -0.56 -23.46 18.85
CA MET A 1 0.66 -22.63 18.89
C MET A 1 1.38 -22.88 17.59
N SER A 2 1.54 -21.86 16.76
CA SER A 2 2.15 -22.02 15.42
C SER A 2 3.64 -22.35 15.56
N ALA A 3 4.17 -23.19 14.68
CA ALA A 3 5.58 -23.56 14.71
C ALA A 3 6.48 -22.31 14.50
N PRO A 4 7.60 -22.17 15.23
CA PRO A 4 8.59 -21.12 14.99
C PRO A 4 9.14 -21.18 13.56
N LEU A 5 9.32 -20.02 12.93
CA LEU A 5 9.82 -19.91 11.55
C LEU A 5 11.33 -19.71 11.55
N LEU A 6 12.09 -20.65 10.98
CA LEU A 6 13.54 -20.49 10.84
C LEU A 6 13.86 -19.42 9.80
N ILE A 7 14.41 -18.28 10.23
CA ILE A 7 14.73 -17.13 9.35
C ILE A 7 16.23 -17.07 9.02
N ALA A 8 17.10 -17.43 9.97
CA ALA A 8 18.54 -17.42 9.77
C ALA A 8 19.23 -18.55 10.55
N ARG A 9 20.41 -18.96 10.08
CA ARG A 9 21.24 -19.96 10.75
C ARG A 9 22.73 -19.78 10.45
N THR A 10 23.56 -20.22 11.40
CA THR A 10 24.98 -20.58 11.25
C THR A 10 25.12 -22.06 11.62
N PRO A 11 26.30 -22.70 11.44
CA PRO A 11 26.50 -24.06 11.92
C PRO A 11 26.27 -24.26 13.42
N GLU A 12 26.39 -23.20 14.23
CA GLU A 12 26.28 -23.24 15.69
C GLU A 12 24.97 -22.66 16.23
N THR A 13 24.22 -21.88 15.45
CA THR A 13 23.06 -21.12 15.95
C THR A 13 21.96 -21.03 14.92
N GLU A 14 20.73 -21.29 15.36
CA GLU A 14 19.51 -21.07 14.57
C GLU A 14 18.71 -19.91 15.17
N LEU A 15 18.15 -19.07 14.31
CA LEU A 15 17.34 -17.92 14.68
C LEU A 15 15.93 -18.05 14.10
N PHE A 16 14.96 -18.04 14.99
CA PHE A 16 13.56 -18.23 14.68
C PHE A 16 12.75 -16.95 14.89
N LEU A 17 11.79 -16.71 14.01
CA LEU A 17 10.70 -15.76 14.21
C LEU A 17 9.51 -16.52 14.79
N LEU A 18 8.97 -16.05 15.91
CA LEU A 18 7.74 -16.58 16.49
C LEU A 18 6.54 -15.93 15.79
N PRO A 19 5.69 -16.67 15.07
CA PRO A 19 4.57 -16.08 14.32
C PRO A 19 3.66 -15.20 15.18
N GLU A 20 3.37 -15.63 16.40
CA GLU A 20 2.49 -14.93 17.34
C GLU A 20 3.06 -13.57 17.80
N MET A 21 4.37 -13.36 17.61
CA MET A 21 5.06 -12.11 17.94
C MET A 21 5.31 -11.22 16.71
N ALA A 22 4.95 -11.68 15.51
CA ALA A 22 5.14 -10.95 14.25
C ALA A 22 4.20 -9.74 14.11
N ASN A 23 3.21 -9.59 14.99
CA ASN A 23 2.40 -8.39 15.12
C ASN A 23 3.15 -7.19 15.74
N ARG A 24 4.40 -7.38 16.19
CA ARG A 24 5.28 -6.30 16.63
C ARG A 24 6.14 -5.81 15.46
N HIS A 25 6.36 -4.50 15.42
CA HIS A 25 7.18 -3.89 14.39
C HIS A 25 8.66 -4.30 14.51
N GLY A 26 9.32 -4.46 13.37
CA GLY A 26 10.73 -4.78 13.27
C GLY A 26 11.44 -3.90 12.23
N LEU A 27 12.77 -3.88 12.29
CA LEU A 27 13.62 -3.12 11.38
C LEU A 27 14.69 -4.01 10.77
N ILE A 28 14.72 -4.12 9.45
CA ILE A 28 15.81 -4.76 8.71
C ILE A 28 16.65 -3.65 8.07
N THR A 29 17.89 -3.50 8.53
CA THR A 29 18.82 -2.47 8.04
C THR A 29 20.18 -3.08 7.68
N GLY A 30 20.94 -2.39 6.84
CA GLY A 30 22.24 -2.84 6.34
C GLY A 30 22.65 -2.13 5.06
N ALA A 31 23.93 -2.22 4.69
CA ALA A 31 24.45 -1.64 3.46
C ALA A 31 23.91 -2.37 2.20
N THR A 32 24.15 -1.81 1.01
CA THR A 32 23.83 -2.49 -0.25
C THR A 32 24.63 -3.80 -0.35
N GLY A 33 23.97 -4.88 -0.80
CA GLY A 33 24.62 -6.19 -0.94
C GLY A 33 24.70 -7.02 0.34
N THR A 34 24.28 -6.52 1.50
CA THR A 34 24.32 -7.28 2.77
C THR A 34 23.16 -8.26 2.97
N GLY A 35 22.32 -8.47 1.94
CA GLY A 35 21.26 -9.48 1.96
C GLY A 35 19.89 -9.02 2.44
N LYS A 36 19.63 -7.71 2.59
CA LYS A 36 18.32 -7.17 3.02
C LYS A 36 17.13 -7.75 2.24
N THR A 37 17.21 -7.74 0.91
CA THR A 37 16.18 -8.26 0.00
C THR A 37 15.95 -9.75 0.26
N VAL A 38 17.01 -10.55 0.34
CA VAL A 38 16.93 -11.99 0.60
C VAL A 38 16.31 -12.28 1.98
N THR A 39 16.63 -11.47 3.00
CA THR A 39 16.02 -11.60 4.33
C THR A 39 14.52 -11.29 4.29
N LEU A 40 14.10 -10.21 3.61
CA LEU A 40 12.68 -9.87 3.44
C LEU A 40 11.93 -10.98 2.70
N GLN A 41 12.49 -11.48 1.61
CA GLN A 41 11.92 -12.60 0.85
C GLN A 41 11.77 -13.82 1.73
N LYS A 42 12.81 -14.21 2.49
CA LYS A 42 12.74 -15.37 3.38
C LYS A 42 11.66 -15.24 4.45
N VAL A 43 11.49 -14.05 5.02
CA VAL A 43 10.42 -13.77 5.99
C VAL A 43 9.04 -13.89 5.32
N ALA A 44 8.85 -13.27 4.15
CA ALA A 44 7.60 -13.32 3.41
C ALA A 44 7.22 -14.75 3.01
N GLU A 45 8.16 -15.53 2.46
CA GLU A 45 7.97 -16.94 2.12
C GLU A 45 7.60 -17.79 3.35
N SER A 46 8.24 -17.52 4.49
CA SER A 46 8.00 -18.29 5.72
C SER A 46 6.61 -18.00 6.30
N LEU A 47 6.15 -16.74 6.24
CA LEU A 47 4.79 -16.36 6.64
C LEU A 47 3.74 -16.91 5.67
N SER A 48 3.95 -16.75 4.36
CA SER A 48 3.11 -17.34 3.31
C SER A 48 2.97 -18.85 3.49
N GLY A 49 4.07 -19.55 3.78
CA GLY A 49 4.11 -21.00 3.98
C GLY A 49 3.23 -21.51 5.12
N ILE A 50 2.93 -20.67 6.13
CA ILE A 50 2.01 -21.01 7.23
C ILE A 50 0.61 -20.43 7.04
N GLY A 51 0.29 -19.95 5.84
CA GLY A 51 -1.04 -19.43 5.49
C GLY A 51 -1.24 -17.95 5.81
N VAL A 52 -0.21 -17.20 6.22
CA VAL A 52 -0.32 -15.76 6.50
C VAL A 52 -0.08 -14.97 5.21
N PRO A 53 -1.08 -14.22 4.70
CA PRO A 53 -0.89 -13.35 3.55
C PRO A 53 0.08 -12.22 3.87
N VAL A 54 0.88 -11.81 2.90
CA VAL A 54 1.94 -10.81 3.10
C VAL A 54 1.78 -9.69 2.10
N PHE A 55 1.92 -8.45 2.54
CA PHE A 55 2.02 -7.29 1.65
C PHE A 55 3.44 -6.71 1.66
N MET A 56 3.98 -6.38 0.49
CA MET A 56 5.28 -5.72 0.33
C MET A 56 5.22 -4.62 -0.74
N ALA A 57 5.77 -3.45 -0.43
CA ALA A 57 6.02 -2.40 -1.41
C ALA A 57 7.45 -2.54 -1.97
N ASP A 58 7.57 -2.82 -3.27
CA ASP A 58 8.84 -3.07 -3.95
C ASP A 58 9.30 -1.84 -4.74
N VAL A 59 10.16 -1.04 -4.11
CA VAL A 59 10.73 0.18 -4.72
C VAL A 59 11.89 -0.14 -5.68
N LYS A 60 12.46 -1.35 -5.61
CA LYS A 60 13.65 -1.73 -6.41
C LYS A 60 13.36 -2.72 -7.53
N GLY A 61 12.20 -3.36 -7.49
CA GLY A 61 11.83 -4.45 -8.40
C GLY A 61 12.55 -5.77 -8.09
N ASP A 62 13.14 -5.92 -6.90
CA ASP A 62 13.98 -7.07 -6.54
C ASP A 62 13.29 -8.09 -5.61
N LEU A 63 12.02 -7.87 -5.24
CA LEU A 63 11.24 -8.78 -4.39
C LEU A 63 10.47 -9.84 -5.17
N THR A 64 10.12 -9.57 -6.43
CA THR A 64 9.29 -10.46 -7.29
C THR A 64 9.88 -11.85 -7.54
N GLY A 65 11.17 -12.05 -7.30
CA GLY A 65 11.85 -13.33 -7.43
C GLY A 65 11.22 -14.48 -6.63
N VAL A 66 10.50 -14.19 -5.53
CA VAL A 66 9.79 -15.20 -4.73
C VAL A 66 8.66 -15.90 -5.48
N ALA A 67 8.20 -15.33 -6.59
CA ALA A 67 7.19 -15.93 -7.46
C ALA A 67 7.74 -17.09 -8.32
N GLN A 68 9.05 -17.32 -8.34
CA GLN A 68 9.70 -18.30 -9.19
C GLN A 68 10.50 -19.30 -8.35
N GLU A 69 10.62 -20.51 -8.86
CA GLU A 69 11.49 -21.52 -8.27
C GLU A 69 12.95 -21.05 -8.37
N GLY A 70 13.68 -21.14 -7.25
CA GLY A 70 15.09 -20.78 -7.22
C GLY A 70 15.94 -21.69 -8.12
N LEU A 71 16.77 -21.10 -8.97
CA LEU A 71 17.73 -21.87 -9.78
C LEU A 71 18.96 -22.22 -8.95
N ALA A 72 19.33 -23.50 -8.97
CA ALA A 72 20.58 -23.96 -8.37
C ALA A 72 21.77 -23.30 -9.07
N SER A 73 22.61 -22.61 -8.30
CA SER A 73 23.87 -22.04 -8.76
C SER A 73 25.00 -22.45 -7.83
N GLU A 74 26.24 -22.52 -8.33
CA GLU A 74 27.41 -22.86 -7.51
C GLU A 74 27.51 -21.97 -6.27
N LYS A 75 27.25 -20.66 -6.43
CA LYS A 75 27.25 -19.69 -5.33
C LYS A 75 26.17 -19.98 -4.28
N LEU A 76 24.96 -20.35 -4.70
CA LEU A 76 23.88 -20.71 -3.79
C LEU A 76 24.19 -22.01 -3.05
N LEU A 77 24.60 -23.06 -3.77
CA LEU A 77 24.92 -24.37 -3.18
C LEU A 77 26.08 -24.27 -2.19
N ALA A 78 27.13 -23.50 -2.52
CA ALA A 78 28.23 -23.23 -1.59
C ALA A 78 27.75 -22.51 -0.33
N ARG A 79 26.86 -21.51 -0.47
CA ARG A 79 26.28 -20.79 0.68
C ARG A 79 25.45 -21.73 1.55
N LEU A 80 24.57 -22.53 0.96
CA LEU A 80 23.73 -23.50 1.67
C LEU A 80 24.59 -24.50 2.46
N LYS A 81 25.63 -25.04 1.83
CA LYS A 81 26.61 -25.92 2.49
C LYS A 81 27.29 -25.24 3.68
N ASN A 82 27.74 -23.99 3.52
CA ASN A 82 28.44 -23.24 4.57
C ASN A 82 27.57 -22.95 5.80
N ILE A 83 26.25 -22.88 5.64
CA ILE A 83 25.30 -22.66 6.74
C ILE A 83 24.59 -23.96 7.17
N GLY A 84 25.04 -25.12 6.68
CA GLY A 84 24.50 -26.42 7.07
C GLY A 84 23.12 -26.76 6.52
N VAL A 85 22.66 -26.13 5.42
CA VAL A 85 21.41 -26.51 4.76
C VAL A 85 21.66 -27.68 3.81
N SER A 86 21.07 -28.84 4.11
CA SER A 86 21.16 -30.05 3.29
C SER A 86 19.84 -30.43 2.62
N ASP A 87 18.74 -29.80 3.02
CA ASP A 87 17.35 -30.12 2.67
C ASP A 87 16.69 -29.04 1.81
N TRP A 88 17.48 -28.14 1.23
CA TRP A 88 16.94 -27.07 0.37
C TRP A 88 16.26 -27.65 -0.87
N GLN A 89 15.02 -27.25 -1.08
CA GLN A 89 14.28 -27.53 -2.31
C GLN A 89 13.78 -26.22 -2.90
N PRO A 90 13.93 -26.00 -4.21
CA PRO A 90 13.38 -24.84 -4.87
C PRO A 90 11.85 -24.94 -4.88
N HIS A 91 11.19 -23.82 -4.60
CA HIS A 91 9.74 -23.70 -4.73
C HIS A 91 9.38 -22.27 -5.14
N ALA A 92 8.23 -22.10 -5.77
CA ALA A 92 7.61 -20.79 -5.94
C ALA A 92 6.64 -20.52 -4.77
N SER A 93 6.54 -19.25 -4.39
CA SER A 93 5.47 -18.76 -3.49
C SER A 93 4.31 -18.22 -4.32
N PRO A 94 3.06 -18.30 -3.83
CA PRO A 94 1.94 -17.69 -4.52
C PRO A 94 2.04 -16.16 -4.41
N VAL A 95 2.07 -15.49 -5.55
CA VAL A 95 2.30 -14.04 -5.64
C VAL A 95 1.21 -13.36 -6.46
N THR A 96 0.77 -12.20 -6.01
CA THR A 96 -0.07 -11.27 -6.79
C THR A 96 0.64 -9.94 -6.91
N LEU A 97 0.80 -9.45 -8.14
CA LEU A 97 1.45 -8.16 -8.42
C LEU A 97 0.39 -7.06 -8.51
N TRP A 98 0.66 -5.96 -7.83
CA TRP A 98 -0.17 -4.75 -7.79
C TRP A 98 0.62 -3.57 -8.36
N ASP A 99 -0.05 -2.68 -9.06
CA ASP A 99 0.55 -1.49 -9.65
C ASP A 99 -0.51 -0.40 -9.80
N ILE A 100 -0.27 0.79 -9.24
CA ILE A 100 -1.19 1.92 -9.38
C ILE A 100 -1.36 2.31 -10.86
N PHE A 101 -0.31 2.19 -11.67
CA PHE A 101 -0.36 2.55 -13.09
C PHE A 101 -0.86 1.40 -13.97
N GLY A 102 -0.98 0.19 -13.42
CA GLY A 102 -1.41 -1.00 -14.15
C GLY A 102 -0.44 -1.47 -15.25
N GLU A 103 0.86 -1.13 -15.16
CA GLU A 103 1.87 -1.50 -16.16
C GLU A 103 2.50 -2.87 -15.85
N LYS A 104 2.76 -3.16 -14.58
CA LYS A 104 3.47 -4.37 -14.11
C LYS A 104 2.60 -5.32 -13.26
N GLY A 105 1.33 -4.99 -13.04
CA GLY A 105 0.45 -5.75 -12.17
C GLY A 105 -1.00 -5.28 -12.23
N HIS A 106 -1.83 -5.84 -11.36
CA HIS A 106 -3.23 -5.43 -11.22
C HIS A 106 -3.34 -3.96 -10.81
N PRO A 107 -4.20 -3.16 -11.46
CA PRO A 107 -4.47 -1.78 -11.06
C PRO A 107 -4.88 -1.70 -9.59
N LEU A 108 -4.11 -0.98 -8.78
CA LEU A 108 -4.47 -0.66 -7.40
C LEU A 108 -5.25 0.66 -7.36
N ARG A 109 -6.49 0.63 -6.90
CA ARG A 109 -7.37 1.81 -6.83
C ARG A 109 -8.11 1.94 -5.51
N ALA A 110 -8.41 3.19 -5.17
CA ALA A 110 -9.27 3.63 -4.07
C ALA A 110 -10.31 4.62 -4.59
N THR A 111 -11.48 4.77 -3.96
CA THR A 111 -12.39 5.88 -4.31
C THR A 111 -12.09 7.12 -3.45
N VAL A 112 -12.51 8.30 -3.91
CA VAL A 112 -12.37 9.54 -3.12
C VAL A 112 -13.20 9.47 -1.84
N SER A 113 -14.42 8.95 -1.94
CA SER A 113 -15.31 8.74 -0.79
C SER A 113 -14.69 7.82 0.26
N ASP A 114 -14.07 6.72 -0.19
CA ASP A 114 -13.41 5.74 0.68
C ASP A 114 -12.19 6.33 1.41
N LEU A 115 -11.34 7.06 0.69
CA LEU A 115 -10.19 7.73 1.30
C LEU A 115 -10.62 8.80 2.34
N GLY A 116 -11.73 9.47 2.07
CA GLY A 116 -12.34 10.45 2.96
C GLY A 116 -11.57 11.77 3.12
N PRO A 117 -12.18 12.76 3.80
CA PRO A 117 -11.66 14.12 3.90
C PRO A 117 -10.39 14.22 4.75
N LEU A 118 -10.24 13.35 5.76
CA LEU A 118 -9.11 13.40 6.69
C LEU A 118 -7.78 13.04 6.02
N LEU A 119 -7.74 11.92 5.30
CA LEU A 119 -6.55 11.48 4.59
C LEU A 119 -6.24 12.43 3.44
N LEU A 120 -7.26 12.85 2.67
CA LEU A 120 -7.08 13.86 1.63
C LEU A 120 -6.52 15.19 2.17
N ALA A 121 -6.98 15.68 3.32
CA ALA A 121 -6.45 16.89 3.91
C ALA A 121 -4.94 16.79 4.20
N ARG A 122 -4.48 15.64 4.71
CA ARG A 122 -3.05 15.37 4.94
C ARG A 122 -2.27 15.33 3.63
N LEU A 123 -2.81 14.69 2.59
CA LEU A 123 -2.16 14.57 1.28
C LEU A 123 -2.02 15.89 0.53
N LEU A 124 -3.06 16.72 0.64
CA LEU A 124 -3.07 18.06 0.09
C LEU A 124 -2.29 19.05 0.98
N ASN A 125 -1.81 18.61 2.14
CA ASN A 125 -1.12 19.41 3.15
C ASN A 125 -1.94 20.66 3.55
N LEU A 126 -3.22 20.44 3.82
CA LEU A 126 -4.17 21.49 4.19
C LEU A 126 -3.97 21.90 5.65
N ASN A 127 -4.13 23.20 5.92
CA ASN A 127 -4.24 23.67 7.30
C ASN A 127 -5.63 23.35 7.89
N GLU A 128 -5.83 23.65 9.18
CA GLU A 128 -7.08 23.34 9.89
C GLU A 128 -8.31 23.96 9.22
N VAL A 129 -8.23 25.22 8.79
CA VAL A 129 -9.33 25.93 8.13
C VAL A 129 -9.67 25.31 6.77
N GLN A 130 -8.66 24.96 5.98
CA GLN A 130 -8.83 24.30 4.68
C GLN A 130 -9.37 22.88 4.86
N SER A 131 -8.91 22.16 5.88
CA SER A 131 -9.41 20.84 6.24
C SER A 131 -10.87 20.90 6.67
N GLY A 132 -11.27 21.92 7.43
CA GLY A 132 -12.67 22.16 7.78
C GLY A 132 -13.56 22.37 6.55
N VAL A 133 -13.09 23.17 5.57
CA VAL A 133 -13.79 23.35 4.30
C VAL A 133 -13.88 22.05 3.49
N LEU A 134 -12.82 21.24 3.46
CA LEU A 134 -12.85 19.94 2.80
C LEU A 134 -13.87 18.99 3.46
N ASN A 135 -13.96 18.97 4.79
CA ASN A 135 -14.98 18.20 5.50
C ASN A 135 -16.40 18.68 5.16
N ILE A 136 -16.62 19.99 5.06
CA ILE A 136 -17.91 20.55 4.61
C ILE A 136 -18.24 20.07 3.19
N ILE A 137 -17.26 20.07 2.29
CA ILE A 137 -17.44 19.58 0.90
C ILE A 137 -17.92 18.13 0.89
N PHE A 138 -17.26 17.25 1.64
CA PHE A 138 -17.66 15.85 1.78
C PHE A 138 -19.05 15.71 2.38
N ARG A 139 -19.33 16.46 3.45
CA ARG A 139 -20.65 16.41 4.11
C ARG A 139 -21.79 16.82 3.17
N ILE A 140 -21.58 17.86 2.36
CA ILE A 140 -22.57 18.30 1.37
C ILE A 140 -22.77 17.23 0.29
N ALA A 141 -21.70 16.57 -0.17
CA ALA A 141 -21.81 15.46 -1.11
C ALA A 141 -22.65 14.31 -0.54
N ASP A 142 -22.37 13.91 0.71
CA ASP A 142 -23.12 12.86 1.41
C ASP A 142 -24.60 13.22 1.59
N ASP A 143 -24.91 14.43 2.05
CA ASP A 143 -26.29 14.90 2.26
C ASP A 143 -27.07 15.02 0.92
N GLN A 144 -26.36 15.14 -0.21
CA GLN A 144 -26.94 15.13 -1.56
C GLN A 144 -26.93 13.74 -2.23
N GLY A 145 -26.41 12.71 -1.56
CA GLY A 145 -26.29 11.36 -2.12
C GLY A 145 -25.31 11.25 -3.30
N LEU A 146 -24.31 12.12 -3.34
CA LEU A 146 -23.27 12.16 -4.38
C LEU A 146 -22.06 11.34 -3.94
N LEU A 147 -21.88 10.16 -4.54
CA LEU A 147 -20.66 9.38 -4.37
C LEU A 147 -19.52 10.06 -5.15
N LEU A 148 -18.40 10.29 -4.46
CA LEU A 148 -17.19 10.84 -5.07
C LEU A 148 -16.27 9.67 -5.42
N LEU A 149 -16.27 9.28 -6.69
CA LEU A 149 -15.53 8.10 -7.12
C LEU A 149 -14.10 8.47 -7.48
N ASP A 150 -13.93 9.53 -8.26
CA ASP A 150 -12.64 9.95 -8.80
C ASP A 150 -12.30 11.43 -8.53
N PHE A 151 -11.15 11.87 -9.03
CA PHE A 151 -10.73 13.27 -8.90
C PHE A 151 -11.63 14.27 -9.62
N LYS A 152 -12.26 13.88 -10.72
CA LYS A 152 -13.13 14.77 -11.48
C LYS A 152 -14.36 15.09 -10.66
N ASP A 153 -14.92 14.09 -9.97
CA ASP A 153 -16.04 14.28 -9.05
C ASP A 153 -15.65 15.24 -7.92
N LEU A 154 -14.51 14.98 -7.26
CA LEU A 154 -14.03 15.84 -6.17
C LEU A 154 -13.77 17.28 -6.61
N ARG A 155 -13.18 17.46 -7.79
CA ARG A 155 -12.94 18.80 -8.37
C ARG A 155 -14.25 19.49 -8.73
N ALA A 156 -15.19 18.78 -9.32
CA ALA A 156 -16.50 19.31 -9.71
C ALA A 156 -17.31 19.74 -8.48
N ILE A 157 -17.40 18.91 -7.45
CA ILE A 157 -18.14 19.25 -6.23
C ILE A 157 -17.46 20.40 -5.47
N THR A 158 -16.12 20.42 -5.40
CA THR A 158 -15.37 21.51 -4.78
C THR A 158 -15.63 22.83 -5.51
N GLN A 159 -15.69 22.82 -6.84
CA GLN A 159 -16.00 24.01 -7.64
C GLN A 159 -17.45 24.45 -7.43
N TYR A 160 -18.40 23.52 -7.53
CA TYR A 160 -19.83 23.77 -7.33
C TYR A 160 -20.12 24.40 -5.96
N ILE A 161 -19.53 23.86 -4.89
CA ILE A 161 -19.69 24.38 -3.53
C ILE A 161 -19.02 25.74 -3.40
N GLY A 162 -17.88 25.96 -4.04
CA GLY A 162 -17.22 27.27 -4.08
C GLY A 162 -18.08 28.35 -4.71
N ASP A 163 -18.67 28.06 -5.88
CA ASP A 163 -19.51 28.99 -6.63
C ASP A 163 -20.83 29.29 -5.91
N ASN A 164 -21.31 28.34 -5.10
CA ASN A 164 -22.58 28.42 -4.38
C ASN A 164 -22.42 28.59 -2.86
N ALA A 165 -21.24 28.98 -2.38
CA ALA A 165 -20.87 28.99 -0.95
C ALA A 165 -21.89 29.70 -0.04
N LYS A 166 -22.48 30.81 -0.50
CA LYS A 166 -23.51 31.57 0.24
C LYS A 166 -24.76 30.75 0.54
N SER A 167 -25.15 29.85 -0.36
CA SER A 167 -26.34 29.00 -0.18
C SER A 167 -26.14 27.92 0.90
N PHE A 168 -24.90 27.46 1.07
CA PHE A 168 -24.52 26.43 2.05
C PHE A 168 -24.14 27.00 3.42
N GLN A 169 -23.80 28.28 3.49
CA GLN A 169 -23.18 28.91 4.67
C GLN A 169 -24.00 28.76 5.96
N ASN A 170 -25.33 28.90 5.89
CA ASN A 170 -26.18 28.83 7.08
C ASN A 170 -26.26 27.43 7.68
N GLN A 171 -26.16 26.39 6.84
CA GLN A 171 -26.33 25.00 7.27
C GLN A 171 -24.99 24.36 7.65
N TYR A 172 -23.92 24.67 6.92
CA TYR A 172 -22.63 23.98 7.05
C TYR A 172 -21.50 24.86 7.60
N GLY A 173 -21.74 26.17 7.73
CA GLY A 173 -20.73 27.13 8.18
C GLY A 173 -19.98 27.81 7.03
N ASN A 174 -18.97 28.60 7.39
CA ASN A 174 -18.30 29.48 6.44
C ASN A 174 -17.38 28.72 5.48
N ILE A 175 -17.61 28.91 4.18
CA ILE A 175 -16.80 28.33 3.09
C ILE A 175 -16.03 29.47 2.42
N SER A 176 -14.76 29.65 2.78
CA SER A 176 -13.96 30.74 2.21
C SER A 176 -13.47 30.41 0.80
N SER A 177 -13.54 31.39 -0.12
CA SER A 177 -13.01 31.24 -1.49
C SER A 177 -11.51 30.96 -1.51
N ALA A 178 -10.77 31.49 -0.54
CA ALA A 178 -9.34 31.22 -0.36
C ALA A 178 -9.06 29.73 -0.05
N SER A 179 -9.86 29.11 0.82
CA SER A 179 -9.75 27.68 1.15
C SER A 179 -10.10 26.81 -0.06
N VAL A 180 -11.19 27.12 -0.76
CA VAL A 180 -11.60 26.39 -1.98
C VAL A 180 -10.49 26.45 -3.04
N GLY A 181 -9.92 27.63 -3.27
CA GLY A 181 -8.81 27.80 -4.20
C GLY A 181 -7.54 27.03 -3.78
N ALA A 182 -7.26 26.92 -2.48
CA ALA A 182 -6.14 26.11 -1.98
C ALA A 182 -6.36 24.62 -2.23
N ILE A 183 -7.56 24.10 -1.97
CA ILE A 183 -7.95 22.72 -2.24
C ILE A 183 -7.82 22.42 -3.74
N GLN A 184 -8.41 23.26 -4.61
CA GLN A 184 -8.33 23.07 -6.07
C GLN A 184 -6.89 23.01 -6.59
N ARG A 185 -5.99 23.89 -6.10
CA ARG A 185 -4.56 23.84 -6.47
C ARG A 185 -3.87 22.56 -5.97
N GLY A 186 -4.21 22.11 -4.78
CA GLY A 186 -3.73 20.85 -4.23
C GLY A 186 -4.15 19.66 -5.10
N LEU A 187 -5.44 19.60 -5.48
CA LEU A 187 -6.00 18.57 -6.35
C LEU A 187 -5.29 18.54 -7.71
N LEU A 188 -5.09 19.71 -8.33
CA LEU A 188 -4.37 19.82 -9.60
C LEU A 188 -2.92 19.31 -9.51
N THR A 189 -2.24 19.62 -8.41
CA THR A 189 -0.86 19.15 -8.18
C THR A 189 -0.81 17.63 -8.05
N LEU A 190 -1.81 17.04 -7.39
CA LEU A 190 -1.90 15.59 -7.18
C LEU A 190 -2.28 14.86 -8.48
N GLU A 191 -3.18 15.43 -9.28
CA GLU A 191 -3.54 14.96 -10.62
C GLU A 191 -2.31 14.91 -11.55
N GLN A 192 -1.46 15.93 -11.53
CA GLN A 192 -0.18 15.96 -12.29
C GLN A 192 0.80 14.87 -11.85
N GLN A 193 0.71 14.40 -10.60
CA GLN A 193 1.50 13.26 -10.09
C GLN A 193 0.85 11.91 -10.39
N GLY A 194 -0.10 11.84 -11.33
CA GLY A 194 -0.69 10.58 -11.77
C GLY A 194 -1.73 10.01 -10.82
N ALA A 195 -2.25 10.79 -9.87
CA ALA A 195 -3.21 10.30 -8.91
C ALA A 195 -4.55 9.88 -9.54
N ALA A 196 -4.86 10.33 -10.76
CA ALA A 196 -5.99 9.82 -11.55
C ALA A 196 -5.90 8.31 -11.87
N HIS A 197 -4.72 7.70 -11.77
CA HIS A 197 -4.57 6.24 -11.90
C HIS A 197 -4.97 5.50 -10.61
N PHE A 198 -4.83 6.15 -9.46
CA PHE A 198 -5.13 5.59 -8.14
C PHE A 198 -6.60 5.79 -7.76
N PHE A 199 -7.20 6.93 -8.08
CA PHE A 199 -8.60 7.17 -7.72
C PHE A 199 -9.57 6.71 -8.79
N GLY A 200 -10.49 5.81 -8.41
CA GLY A 200 -11.56 5.33 -9.27
C GLY A 200 -11.93 3.87 -8.98
N GLU A 201 -12.67 3.27 -9.91
CA GLU A 201 -13.19 1.91 -9.79
C GLU A 201 -12.52 0.93 -10.80
N PRO A 202 -12.52 -0.39 -10.55
CA PRO A 202 -12.94 -1.03 -9.31
C PRO A 202 -11.93 -0.75 -8.20
N MET A 203 -12.44 -0.43 -7.02
CA MET A 203 -11.64 -0.27 -5.81
C MET A 203 -11.12 -1.63 -5.33
N LEU A 204 -9.95 -1.64 -4.70
CA LEU A 204 -9.47 -2.85 -4.01
C LEU A 204 -10.47 -3.25 -2.93
N ASP A 205 -10.86 -4.53 -2.92
CA ASP A 205 -11.41 -5.15 -1.74
C ASP A 205 -10.26 -5.68 -0.88
N ILE A 206 -10.14 -5.24 0.37
CA ILE A 206 -9.04 -5.65 1.24
C ILE A 206 -9.02 -7.18 1.47
N TYR A 207 -10.19 -7.84 1.35
CA TYR A 207 -10.28 -9.29 1.45
C TYR A 207 -9.55 -10.01 0.32
N ASP A 208 -9.32 -9.35 -0.84
CA ASP A 208 -8.48 -9.92 -1.90
C ASP A 208 -7.03 -10.11 -1.45
N TRP A 209 -6.54 -9.28 -0.53
CA TRP A 209 -5.20 -9.44 0.05
C TRP A 209 -5.13 -10.49 1.15
N MET A 210 -6.25 -10.83 1.76
CA MET A 210 -6.31 -11.80 2.87
C MET A 210 -6.41 -13.27 2.41
N ARG A 211 -6.27 -13.52 1.10
CA ARG A 211 -6.50 -14.84 0.50
C ARG A 211 -5.33 -15.81 0.74
N THR A 212 -5.67 -17.09 0.66
CA THR A 212 -4.73 -18.20 0.52
C THR A 212 -4.92 -18.88 -0.83
N ASP A 213 -3.87 -19.55 -1.32
CA ASP A 213 -3.97 -20.42 -2.49
C ASP A 213 -4.65 -21.76 -2.17
N ALA A 214 -4.80 -22.62 -3.18
CA ALA A 214 -5.41 -23.95 -3.04
C ALA A 214 -4.61 -24.91 -2.13
N SER A 215 -3.33 -24.63 -1.87
CA SER A 215 -2.48 -25.39 -0.96
C SER A 215 -2.49 -24.88 0.48
N GLY A 216 -3.24 -23.80 0.75
CA GLY A 216 -3.34 -23.15 2.05
C GLY A 216 -2.20 -22.16 2.34
N LYS A 217 -1.36 -21.82 1.35
CA LYS A 217 -0.32 -20.80 1.51
C LYS A 217 -0.93 -19.40 1.36
N GLY A 218 -0.52 -18.46 2.20
CA GLY A 218 -0.95 -17.06 2.12
C GLY A 218 -0.40 -16.39 0.87
N ILE A 219 -1.23 -15.62 0.16
CA ILE A 219 -0.78 -14.89 -1.03
C ILE A 219 0.22 -13.79 -0.64
N ILE A 220 1.33 -13.69 -1.37
CA ILE A 220 2.29 -12.59 -1.24
C ILE A 220 1.89 -11.49 -2.25
N ASN A 221 1.32 -10.41 -1.74
CA ASN A 221 0.92 -9.22 -2.49
C ASN A 221 2.12 -8.27 -2.62
N ILE A 222 2.58 -8.03 -3.85
CA ILE A 222 3.73 -7.14 -4.13
C ILE A 222 3.24 -5.93 -4.90
N LEU A 223 3.33 -4.75 -4.30
CA LEU A 223 3.12 -3.46 -4.97
C LEU A 223 4.40 -3.05 -5.70
N SER A 224 4.36 -3.02 -7.02
CA SER A 224 5.40 -2.44 -7.87
C SER A 224 5.47 -0.93 -7.63
N ALA A 225 6.48 -0.49 -6.88
CA ALA A 225 6.61 0.90 -6.43
C ALA A 225 7.79 1.65 -7.07
N GLU A 226 8.51 1.06 -8.03
CA GLU A 226 9.66 1.70 -8.71
C GLU A 226 9.31 3.08 -9.31
N LYS A 227 8.21 3.15 -10.05
CA LYS A 227 7.69 4.41 -10.64
C LYS A 227 6.97 5.26 -9.59
N LEU A 228 6.16 4.61 -8.75
CA LEU A 228 5.37 5.27 -7.72
C LEU A 228 6.23 6.05 -6.72
N TYR A 229 7.41 5.52 -6.37
CA TYR A 229 8.34 6.15 -5.45
C TYR A 229 8.83 7.54 -5.93
N GLN A 230 8.80 7.80 -7.24
CA GLN A 230 9.12 9.11 -7.82
C GLN A 230 8.00 10.15 -7.60
N MET A 231 6.82 9.72 -7.12
CA MET A 231 5.63 10.52 -6.87
C MET A 231 5.32 10.49 -5.36
N PRO A 232 6.10 11.19 -4.52
CA PRO A 232 6.13 10.97 -3.07
C PRO A 232 4.79 11.20 -2.37
N LYS A 233 3.96 12.13 -2.87
CA LYS A 233 2.62 12.35 -2.29
C LYS A 233 1.68 11.19 -2.59
N LEU A 234 1.70 10.67 -3.82
CA LEU A 234 0.89 9.52 -4.22
C LEU A 234 1.36 8.23 -3.55
N TYR A 235 2.68 8.05 -3.40
CA TYR A 235 3.26 6.94 -2.64
C TYR A 235 2.83 6.97 -1.17
N ALA A 236 2.94 8.13 -0.50
CA ALA A 236 2.49 8.28 0.88
C ALA A 236 0.97 8.10 1.01
N ALA A 237 0.18 8.61 0.06
CA ALA A 237 -1.28 8.45 0.00
C ALA A 237 -1.69 7.00 -0.04
N SER A 238 -1.19 6.27 -1.03
CA SER A 238 -1.55 4.88 -1.24
C SER A 238 -1.18 4.04 -0.02
N LEU A 239 0.04 4.15 0.52
CA LEU A 239 0.42 3.39 1.70
C LEU A 239 -0.37 3.75 2.96
N LEU A 240 -0.67 5.03 3.18
CA LEU A 240 -1.43 5.45 4.35
C LEU A 240 -2.89 4.97 4.27
N TRP A 241 -3.50 5.09 3.10
CA TRP A 241 -4.84 4.55 2.82
C TRP A 241 -4.86 3.04 3.04
N MET A 242 -3.91 2.30 2.46
CA MET A 242 -3.81 0.86 2.62
C MET A 242 -3.66 0.43 4.08
N LEU A 243 -2.90 1.18 4.87
CA LEU A 243 -2.82 0.92 6.31
C LEU A 243 -4.16 1.19 6.99
N SER A 244 -4.88 2.24 6.61
CA SER A 244 -6.23 2.49 7.13
C SER A 244 -7.15 1.30 6.87
N GLU A 245 -7.23 0.85 5.60
CA GLU A 245 -8.07 -0.29 5.20
C GLU A 245 -7.70 -1.61 5.90
N LEU A 246 -6.42 -1.79 6.26
CA LEU A 246 -5.98 -3.00 6.97
C LEU A 246 -6.32 -2.99 8.48
N TYR A 247 -6.54 -1.82 9.07
CA TYR A 247 -6.76 -1.65 10.51
C TYR A 247 -8.17 -1.21 10.90
N GLU A 248 -8.99 -0.78 9.93
CA GLU A 248 -10.44 -0.68 10.11
C GLU A 248 -11.10 -2.07 10.22
#